data_AF-A0A9K3LH65-F1
#
_entry.id   AF-A0A9K3LH65-F1
#
_cell.length_a   1.000
_cell.length_b   1.000
_cell.length_c   1.000
_cell.angle_alpha   90.00
_cell.angle_beta   90.00
_cell.angle_gamma   90.00
#
_symmetry.space_group_name_H-M   'P 1'
#
loop_
_entity.id
_entity.type
_entity.pdbx_description
1 polymer ?
#
loop_
_entity_poly.entity_id
_entity_poly.type
_entity_poly.pdbx_seq_one_letter_code
_entity_poly.pdbx_strand_id
1 'polypeptide(L)'
;MHVYCDNEALVENVNNAREQSPPQFPNDALKASYDVLQAVVRLAKLLPQITFHHITGHQDTQAALDKLSRSVKLNVQADKLAGNYQRLPPRTKNIPAQMIDGTHCHLIYNGQTVASKHRKHIRDHRRTKELKTNVDSNVASSICRHRLAAPRTFR
;
A
#
# COMPACT_ATOMS: atom_id res chain seq x y z
N MET A 1 17.01 13.33 -14.98
CA MET A 1 15.62 13.08 -15.44
C MET A 1 14.64 13.76 -14.50
N HIS A 2 13.61 14.43 -15.01
CA HIS A 2 12.58 15.11 -14.22
C HIS A 2 11.26 14.34 -14.29
N VAL A 3 10.67 14.06 -13.13
CA VAL A 3 9.34 13.47 -13.00
C VAL A 3 8.43 14.51 -12.35
N TYR A 4 7.32 14.82 -13.01
CA TYR A 4 6.32 15.76 -12.50
C TYR A 4 5.09 14.99 -12.03
N CYS A 5 4.53 15.38 -10.89
CA CYS A 5 3.33 14.78 -10.33
C CYS A 5 2.53 15.85 -9.58
N ASP A 6 1.21 15.75 -9.62
CA ASP A 6 0.29 16.64 -8.91
C ASP A 6 -0.08 16.16 -7.49
N ASN A 7 0.36 14.95 -7.13
CA ASN A 7 0.25 14.45 -5.78
C ASN A 7 1.43 14.96 -4.93
N GLU A 8 1.24 16.13 -4.33
CA GLU A 8 2.24 16.77 -3.46
C GLU A 8 2.75 15.84 -2.36
N ALA A 9 1.84 15.16 -1.66
CA ALA A 9 2.20 14.25 -0.58
C ALA A 9 3.10 13.10 -1.05
N LEU A 10 2.89 12.57 -2.27
CA LEU A 10 3.77 11.56 -2.83
C LEU A 10 5.17 12.12 -3.11
N VAL A 11 5.26 13.29 -3.74
CA VAL A 11 6.53 13.94 -4.07
C VAL A 11 7.34 14.23 -2.80
N GLU A 12 6.71 14.81 -1.79
CA GLU A 12 7.34 15.07 -0.50
C GLU A 12 7.83 13.78 0.17
N ASN A 13 6.99 12.74 0.24
CA ASN A 13 7.36 11.48 0.86
C ASN A 13 8.52 10.79 0.13
N VAL A 14 8.56 10.84 -1.20
CA VAL A 14 9.67 10.26 -1.99
C VAL A 14 10.96 11.05 -1.78
N ASN A 15 10.91 12.38 -1.82
CA ASN A 15 12.09 13.22 -1.60
C ASN A 15 12.63 13.02 -0.17
N ASN A 16 11.76 13.06 0.84
CA ASN A 16 12.12 12.81 2.23
C ASN A 16 12.72 11.40 2.43
N ALA A 17 12.12 10.36 1.86
CA ALA A 17 12.63 8.99 1.97
C ALA A 17 13.96 8.74 1.21
N ARG A 18 14.33 9.63 0.29
CA ARG A 18 15.61 9.60 -0.42
C ARG A 18 16.71 10.36 0.32
N GLU A 19 16.37 11.51 0.88
CA GLU A 19 17.31 12.38 1.59
C GLU A 19 17.57 11.90 3.02
N GLN A 20 16.53 11.44 3.69
CA GLN A 20 16.61 10.93 5.03
C GLN A 20 16.80 9.40 4.94
N SER A 21 17.85 8.88 5.57
CA SER A 21 17.92 7.47 5.96
C SER A 21 17.51 7.35 7.44
N PRO A 22 16.25 7.65 7.81
CA PRO A 22 15.84 7.45 9.18
C PRO A 22 15.88 5.94 9.49
N PRO A 23 16.10 5.54 10.75
CA PRO A 23 16.01 4.15 11.13
C PRO A 23 14.64 3.63 10.72
N GLN A 24 14.61 2.62 9.83
CA GLN A 24 13.38 1.98 9.42
C GLN A 24 12.88 1.13 10.59
N PHE A 25 11.72 1.49 11.13
CA PHE A 25 11.06 0.66 12.13
C PHE A 25 10.18 -0.37 11.43
N PRO A 26 10.03 -1.59 11.97
CA PRO A 26 9.11 -2.59 11.41
C PRO A 26 7.67 -2.08 11.25
N ASN A 27 7.26 -1.14 12.09
CA ASN A 27 5.94 -0.52 12.03
C ASN A 27 5.75 0.42 10.84
N ASP A 28 6.82 0.90 10.20
CA ASP A 28 6.73 1.76 9.02
C ASP A 28 6.10 1.01 7.83
N ALA A 29 6.34 -0.30 7.74
CA ALA A 29 5.70 -1.16 6.74
C ALA A 29 4.16 -1.24 6.90
N LEU A 30 3.61 -0.78 8.03
CA LEU A 30 2.17 -0.73 8.28
C LEU A 30 1.53 0.60 7.85
N LYS A 31 2.34 1.61 7.47
CA LYS A 31 1.84 2.90 6.97
C LYS A 31 1.11 2.69 5.64
N ALA A 32 0.10 3.52 5.41
CA ALA A 32 -0.63 3.48 4.15
C ALA A 32 0.31 3.78 2.97
N SER A 33 0.15 3.03 1.88
CA SER A 33 0.93 3.19 0.64
C SER A 33 2.45 2.99 0.80
N TYR A 34 2.90 2.34 1.89
CA TYR A 34 4.31 2.05 2.12
C TYR A 34 4.91 1.21 0.97
N ASP A 35 4.16 0.20 0.53
CA ASP A 35 4.46 -0.65 -0.62
C ASP A 35 4.77 0.16 -1.89
N VAL A 36 3.86 1.06 -2.27
CA VAL A 36 4.00 1.91 -3.45
C VAL A 36 5.15 2.91 -3.27
N LEU A 37 5.29 3.49 -2.08
CA LEU A 37 6.36 4.45 -1.80
C LEU A 37 7.75 3.79 -1.91
N GLN A 38 7.95 2.62 -1.31
CA GLN A 38 9.21 1.89 -1.39
C GLN A 38 9.53 1.44 -2.82
N ALA A 39 8.51 1.12 -3.62
CA ALA A 39 8.68 0.83 -5.05
C ALA A 39 9.30 2.02 -5.79
N VAL A 40 8.71 3.20 -5.62
CA VAL A 40 9.20 4.43 -6.25
C VAL A 40 10.60 4.80 -5.75
N VAL A 41 10.84 4.73 -4.44
CA VAL A 41 12.15 5.03 -3.85
C VAL A 41 13.23 4.07 -4.36
N ARG A 42 12.94 2.77 -4.44
CA ARG A 42 13.85 1.77 -4.97
C ARG A 42 14.17 2.05 -6.44
N LEU A 43 13.15 2.30 -7.27
CA LEU A 43 13.34 2.64 -8.68
C LEU A 43 14.17 3.92 -8.84
N ALA A 44 13.90 4.94 -8.02
CA ALA A 44 14.62 6.21 -8.03
C ALA A 44 16.10 6.08 -7.62
N LYS A 45 16.46 5.06 -6.82
CA LYS A 45 17.85 4.75 -6.47
C LYS A 45 18.59 4.02 -7.59
N LEU A 46 17.89 3.22 -8.40
CA LEU A 46 18.47 2.48 -9.52
C LEU A 46 18.72 3.37 -10.75
N LEU A 47 17.93 4.44 -10.90
CA LEU A 47 18.00 5.32 -12.06
C LEU A 47 18.87 6.55 -11.76
N PRO A 48 19.85 6.88 -12.62
CA PRO A 48 20.72 8.02 -12.39
C PRO A 48 19.93 9.35 -12.46
N GLN A 49 20.13 10.20 -11.44
CA GLN A 49 19.69 11.60 -11.41
C GLN A 49 18.20 11.83 -11.64
N ILE A 50 17.31 11.04 -11.02
CA ILE A 50 15.88 11.36 -10.97
C ILE A 50 15.62 12.48 -9.95
N THR A 51 14.83 13.47 -10.36
CA THR A 51 14.26 14.50 -9.49
C THR A 51 12.75 14.52 -9.63
N PHE A 52 12.05 14.59 -8.49
CA PHE A 52 10.58 14.65 -8.44
C PHE A 52 10.15 16.07 -8.14
N HIS A 53 9.21 16.57 -8.94
CA HIS A 53 8.71 17.94 -8.88
C HIS A 53 7.19 17.91 -8.72
N HIS A 54 6.70 18.64 -7.73
CA HIS A 54 5.27 18.87 -7.59
C HIS A 54 4.81 19.91 -8.63
N ILE A 55 3.67 19.67 -9.26
CA ILE A 55 2.98 20.61 -10.14
C ILE A 55 1.52 20.72 -9.74
N THR A 56 0.91 21.89 -9.85
CA THR A 56 -0.50 22.04 -9.52
C THR A 56 -1.36 21.28 -10.54
N GLY A 57 -2.31 20.47 -10.07
CA GLY A 57 -3.26 19.76 -10.92
C GLY A 57 -4.28 20.68 -11.60
N HIS A 58 -4.99 20.13 -12.60
CA HIS A 58 -6.16 20.76 -13.26
C HIS A 58 -5.99 22.21 -13.76
N GLN A 59 -4.78 22.60 -14.15
CA GLN A 59 -4.53 23.95 -14.68
C GLN A 59 -5.16 24.20 -16.06
N ASP A 60 -5.64 23.16 -16.74
CA ASP A 60 -6.43 23.26 -17.98
C ASP A 60 -7.82 23.86 -17.77
N THR A 61 -8.29 23.95 -16.52
CA THR A 61 -9.53 24.66 -16.17
C THR A 61 -9.34 26.18 -16.07
N GLN A 62 -8.10 26.65 -15.90
CA GLN A 62 -7.79 28.06 -15.65
C GLN A 62 -7.17 28.79 -16.85
N ALA A 63 -6.54 28.07 -17.77
CA ALA A 63 -5.93 28.66 -18.97
C ALA A 63 -6.08 27.74 -20.19
N ALA A 64 -6.14 28.36 -21.37
CA ALA A 64 -6.11 27.62 -22.64
C ALA A 64 -4.85 26.74 -22.69
N LEU A 65 -5.02 25.47 -23.07
CA LEU A 65 -3.96 24.46 -23.12
C LEU A 65 -2.69 24.99 -23.79
N ASP A 66 -2.80 25.74 -24.88
CA ASP A 66 -1.66 26.25 -25.65
C ASP A 66 -0.70 27.13 -24.84
N LYS A 67 -1.22 27.84 -23.82
CA LYS A 67 -0.45 28.71 -22.94
C LYS A 67 0.21 27.99 -21.76
N LEU A 68 -0.09 26.70 -21.55
CA LEU A 68 0.47 25.92 -20.45
C LEU A 68 1.90 25.46 -20.77
N SER A 69 2.71 25.35 -19.71
CA SER A 69 4.03 24.76 -19.80
C SER A 69 3.95 23.28 -20.21
N ARG A 70 5.04 22.74 -20.77
CA ARG A 70 5.07 21.36 -21.27
C ARG A 70 4.76 20.33 -20.19
N SER A 71 5.27 20.51 -18.97
CA SER A 71 5.03 19.59 -17.84
C SER A 71 3.55 19.51 -17.48
N VAL A 72 2.86 20.64 -17.47
CA VAL A 72 1.43 20.72 -17.15
C VAL A 72 0.58 20.07 -18.22
N LYS A 73 0.89 20.30 -19.52
CA LYS A 73 0.23 19.62 -20.64
C LYS A 73 0.33 18.10 -20.51
N LEU A 74 1.50 17.58 -20.14
CA LEU A 74 1.74 16.15 -19.94
C LEU A 74 0.97 15.61 -18.73
N ASN A 75 0.84 16.37 -17.63
CA ASN A 75 0.03 15.94 -16.49
C ASN A 75 -1.45 15.84 -16.85
N VAL A 76 -2.00 16.85 -17.53
CA VAL A 76 -3.39 16.81 -18.00
C VAL A 76 -3.64 15.61 -18.91
N GLN A 77 -2.68 15.26 -19.78
CA GLN A 77 -2.76 14.04 -20.58
C GLN A 77 -2.70 12.78 -19.73
N ALA A 78 -1.82 12.73 -18.73
CA ALA A 78 -1.72 11.61 -17.79
C ALA A 78 -3.03 11.41 -17.00
N ASP A 79 -3.65 12.47 -16.50
CA ASP A 79 -4.94 12.43 -15.80
C ASP A 79 -6.06 11.93 -16.70
N LYS A 80 -6.10 12.40 -17.96
CA LYS A 80 -7.06 11.92 -18.96
C LYS A 80 -6.88 10.43 -19.24
N LEU A 81 -5.64 9.96 -19.38
CA LEU A 81 -5.34 8.54 -19.58
C LEU A 81 -5.73 7.69 -18.36
N ALA A 82 -5.40 8.15 -17.15
CA ALA A 82 -5.77 7.48 -15.91
C ALA A 82 -7.30 7.41 -15.73
N GLY A 83 -8.01 8.52 -15.96
CA GLY A 83 -9.46 8.58 -15.91
C GLY A 83 -10.14 7.73 -16.99
N ASN A 84 -9.59 7.68 -18.21
CA ASN A 84 -10.04 6.78 -19.28
C ASN A 84 -9.91 5.32 -18.84
N TYR A 85 -8.77 4.94 -18.26
CA TYR A 85 -8.54 3.60 -17.77
C TYR A 85 -9.52 3.22 -16.64
N GLN A 86 -9.79 4.13 -15.71
CA GLN A 86 -10.73 3.91 -14.61
C GLN A 86 -12.18 3.72 -15.07
N ARG A 87 -12.55 4.30 -16.23
CA ARG A 87 -13.88 4.12 -16.85
C ARG A 87 -14.04 2.77 -17.56
N LEU A 88 -12.95 2.05 -17.82
CA LEU A 88 -13.06 0.70 -18.37
C LEU A 88 -13.74 -0.20 -17.33
N PRO A 89 -14.61 -1.14 -17.77
CA PRO A 89 -15.22 -2.09 -16.86
C PRO A 89 -14.12 -2.81 -16.07
N PRO A 90 -14.27 -2.99 -14.74
CA PRO A 90 -13.24 -3.58 -13.91
C PRO A 90 -12.86 -4.94 -14.50
N ARG A 91 -11.59 -5.08 -14.90
CA ARG A 91 -11.04 -6.37 -15.31
C ARG A 91 -11.07 -7.28 -14.09
N THR A 92 -12.16 -8.06 -13.98
CA THR A 92 -12.39 -9.16 -13.02
C THR A 92 -12.21 -8.81 -11.54
N LYS A 93 -13.33 -8.81 -10.80
CA LYS A 93 -13.42 -8.46 -9.37
C LYS A 93 -12.62 -9.34 -8.38
N ASN A 94 -11.84 -10.32 -8.85
CA ASN A 94 -11.19 -11.32 -7.98
C ASN A 94 -9.74 -11.65 -8.39
N ILE A 95 -9.04 -10.80 -9.15
CA ILE A 95 -7.62 -11.03 -9.39
C ILE A 95 -6.83 -10.47 -8.20
N PRO A 96 -6.00 -11.27 -7.50
CA PRO A 96 -5.08 -10.77 -6.50
C PRO A 96 -4.21 -9.66 -7.10
N ALA A 97 -4.03 -8.56 -6.36
CA ALA A 97 -3.12 -7.51 -6.79
C ALA A 97 -1.73 -8.10 -7.00
N GLN A 98 -1.15 -7.81 -8.17
CA GLN A 98 0.23 -8.18 -8.48
C GLN A 98 1.16 -7.55 -7.44
N MET A 99 2.16 -8.32 -7.00
CA MET A 99 3.16 -7.81 -6.08
C MET A 99 4.03 -6.80 -6.80
N ILE A 100 4.07 -5.57 -6.26
CA ILE A 100 4.93 -4.51 -6.76
C ILE A 100 6.30 -4.60 -6.09
N ASP A 101 7.35 -4.31 -6.85
CA ASP A 101 8.72 -4.27 -6.34
C ASP A 101 8.82 -3.28 -5.18
N GLY A 102 9.26 -3.71 -4.01
CA GLY A 102 9.20 -2.92 -2.76
C GLY A 102 8.24 -3.52 -1.73
N THR A 103 7.35 -4.42 -2.16
CA THR A 103 6.55 -5.26 -1.28
C THR A 103 7.10 -6.67 -1.27
N HIS A 104 7.34 -7.22 -0.09
CA HIS A 104 7.90 -8.57 0.07
C HIS A 104 6.85 -9.62 0.40
N CYS A 105 5.64 -9.22 0.80
CA CYS A 105 4.54 -10.13 1.06
C CYS A 105 3.18 -9.43 0.90
N HIS A 106 2.20 -10.16 0.38
CA HIS A 106 0.79 -9.79 0.39
C HIS A 106 0.02 -10.80 1.23
N LEU A 107 -0.96 -10.32 2.00
CA LEU A 107 -1.94 -11.20 2.61
C LEU A 107 -3.07 -11.46 1.60
N ILE A 108 -3.29 -12.73 1.26
CA ILE A 108 -4.39 -13.18 0.40
C ILE A 108 -5.37 -13.96 1.27
N TYR A 109 -6.65 -13.60 1.19
CA TYR A 109 -7.74 -14.29 1.89
C TYR A 109 -8.92 -14.48 0.93
N ASN A 110 -9.46 -15.70 0.85
CA ASN A 110 -10.52 -16.08 -0.10
C ASN A 110 -10.25 -15.65 -1.56
N GLY A 111 -9.00 -15.80 -2.01
CA GLY A 111 -8.59 -15.42 -3.37
C GLY A 111 -8.52 -13.91 -3.61
N GLN A 112 -8.63 -13.09 -2.56
CA GLN A 112 -8.59 -11.63 -2.64
C GLN A 112 -7.42 -11.07 -1.83
N THR A 113 -6.78 -10.01 -2.33
CA THR A 113 -5.74 -9.29 -1.58
C THR A 113 -6.37 -8.48 -0.46
N VAL A 114 -5.87 -8.65 0.77
CA VAL A 114 -6.31 -7.90 1.94
C VAL A 114 -5.73 -6.48 1.90
N ALA A 115 -6.54 -5.54 1.40
CA ALA A 115 -6.21 -4.12 1.43
C ALA A 115 -6.42 -3.50 2.84
N SER A 116 -5.91 -2.28 3.06
CA SER A 116 -6.04 -1.54 4.34
C SER A 116 -7.48 -1.43 4.85
N LYS A 117 -8.45 -1.20 3.94
CA LYS A 117 -9.89 -1.18 4.28
C LYS A 117 -10.37 -2.54 4.79
N HIS A 118 -9.95 -3.64 4.14
CA HIS A 118 -10.31 -4.99 4.54
C HIS A 118 -9.69 -5.37 5.90
N ARG A 119 -8.47 -4.94 6.19
CA ARG A 119 -7.85 -5.09 7.53
C ARG A 119 -8.64 -4.38 8.62
N LYS A 120 -9.13 -3.16 8.34
CA LYS A 120 -10.04 -2.45 9.27
C LYS A 120 -11.32 -3.25 9.49
N HIS A 121 -11.95 -3.75 8.42
CA HIS A 121 -13.11 -4.65 8.54
C HIS A 121 -12.79 -5.90 9.37
N ILE A 122 -11.68 -6.61 9.12
CA ILE A 122 -11.27 -7.79 9.92
C ILE A 122 -11.12 -7.42 11.41
N ARG A 123 -10.46 -6.30 11.72
CA ARG A 123 -10.27 -5.86 13.10
C ARG A 123 -11.60 -5.47 13.77
N ASP A 124 -12.48 -4.82 13.03
CA ASP A 124 -13.79 -4.39 13.53
C ASP A 124 -14.70 -5.62 13.74
N HIS A 125 -14.64 -6.62 12.86
CA HIS A 125 -15.33 -7.91 13.02
C HIS A 125 -14.70 -8.77 14.13
N ARG A 126 -13.40 -8.70 14.39
CA ARG A 126 -12.81 -9.35 15.59
C ARG A 126 -13.44 -8.83 16.90
N ARG A 127 -14.03 -7.63 16.88
CA ARG A 127 -14.70 -7.02 18.03
C ARG A 127 -16.22 -7.25 18.06
N THR A 128 -16.83 -7.85 17.04
CA THR A 128 -18.26 -8.17 17.08
C THR A 128 -18.54 -9.31 18.08
N LYS A 129 -19.69 -9.23 18.75
CA LYS A 129 -20.10 -10.16 19.83
C LYS A 129 -20.04 -11.63 19.39
N GLU A 130 -20.31 -11.92 18.12
CA GLU A 130 -20.34 -13.28 17.55
C GLU A 130 -18.98 -14.00 17.53
N LEU A 131 -17.87 -13.26 17.36
CA LEU A 131 -16.53 -13.83 17.41
C LEU A 131 -16.02 -13.97 18.85
N LYS A 132 -16.43 -13.08 19.76
CA LYS A 132 -16.21 -13.27 21.20
C LYS A 132 -16.91 -14.52 21.69
N THR A 133 -18.20 -14.71 21.39
CA THR A 133 -18.93 -15.92 21.78
C THR A 133 -18.32 -17.19 21.18
N ASN A 134 -17.78 -17.17 19.96
CA ASN A 134 -17.09 -18.31 19.37
C ASN A 134 -15.69 -18.58 19.95
N VAL A 135 -14.94 -17.56 20.38
CA VAL A 135 -13.67 -17.74 21.09
C VAL A 135 -13.93 -18.21 22.52
N ASP A 136 -14.90 -17.60 23.21
CA ASP A 136 -15.28 -17.95 24.58
C ASP A 136 -15.89 -19.36 24.65
N SER A 137 -16.61 -19.81 23.60
CA SER A 137 -17.11 -21.19 23.50
C SER A 137 -16.06 -22.21 23.02
N ASN A 138 -15.07 -21.82 22.21
CA ASN A 138 -13.98 -22.72 21.78
C ASN A 138 -12.79 -22.80 22.76
N VAL A 139 -12.71 -21.93 23.77
CA VAL A 139 -11.77 -22.09 24.89
C VAL A 139 -12.14 -23.27 25.80
N ALA A 140 -13.34 -23.84 25.67
CA ALA A 140 -13.78 -24.99 26.48
C ALA A 140 -13.52 -26.38 25.87
N SER A 141 -12.99 -26.55 24.64
CA SER A 141 -12.94 -27.89 24.03
C SER A 141 -11.72 -28.33 23.19
N SER A 142 -10.59 -27.61 23.13
CA SER A 142 -9.46 -28.19 22.37
C SER A 142 -8.00 -27.86 22.73
N ILE A 143 -7.67 -27.12 23.79
CA ILE A 143 -6.25 -26.73 24.03
C ILE A 143 -5.68 -27.22 25.38
N CYS A 144 -6.06 -28.41 25.86
CA CYS A 144 -5.33 -29.02 26.99
C CYS A 144 -5.33 -30.55 27.00
N ARG A 145 -4.93 -31.19 25.88
CA ARG A 145 -4.45 -32.58 25.91
C ARG A 145 -3.28 -32.75 24.95
N HIS A 146 -2.10 -32.27 25.32
CA HIS A 146 -0.85 -33.01 25.08
C HIS A 146 -0.04 -32.91 26.36
N ARG A 147 -0.29 -33.90 27.22
CA ARG A 147 0.51 -34.26 28.39
C ARG A 147 1.91 -34.64 27.87
N LEU A 148 2.83 -33.68 27.80
CA LEU A 148 4.26 -34.02 27.80
C LEU A 148 4.59 -34.48 29.22
N ALA A 149 4.63 -35.80 29.36
CA ALA A 149 5.13 -36.46 30.54
C ALA A 149 6.56 -35.96 30.80
N ALA A 150 6.81 -35.50 32.02
CA ALA A 150 8.16 -35.35 32.53
C ALA A 150 8.83 -36.74 32.60
N PRO A 151 10.09 -36.89 32.17
CA PRO A 151 10.98 -37.85 32.77
C PRO A 151 11.75 -37.15 33.90
N ARG A 152 11.40 -37.51 35.14
CA ARG A 152 12.37 -37.52 36.24
C ARG A 152 13.42 -38.57 35.92
N THR A 153 14.69 -38.22 35.88
CA THR A 153 15.77 -39.16 36.19
C THR A 153 16.85 -38.46 36.99
N PHE A 154 17.11 -39.04 38.16
CA PHE A 154 18.25 -38.84 39.05
C PHE A 154 19.58 -39.02 38.31
N ARG A 155 20.54 -38.12 38.54
CA ARG A 155 21.78 -38.43 39.26
C ARG A 155 22.48 -37.15 39.70
#